data_AF-A0A518HQK3-F1
#
_entry.id   AF-A0A518HQK3-F1
#
_cell.length_a   1.000
_cell.length_b   1.000
_cell.length_c   1.000
_cell.angle_alpha   90.00
_cell.angle_beta   90.00
_cell.angle_gamma   90.00
#
_symmetry.space_group_name_H-M   'P 1'
#
loop_
_entity.id
_entity.type
_entity.pdbx_description
1 polymer ?
#
loop_
_entity_poly.entity_id
_entity_poly.type
_entity_poly.pdbx_seq_one_letter_code
_entity_poly.pdbx_strand_id
1 'polypeptide(L)'
;MNTLRKLPAALAAYCLAAAIHAAPALAQTVPFHAEGFGTYSPAEGTYDAPGVGTLLGRYDNFGGVEVTPTDDPFVFRFESSGTNLGISGGDVLETAFQDGTLTVTPVEGEEGLFTAVWKADVVVIGGAGVYADVESHRKPLTIVAINEPFSFSDAEWKFNWTLTGKVDLGGPNKLVSRPLKIKGAGGVSELPSVDTPWGVQGNASGLGRYTSPPIDSAEANLVSVDSDPRFSPLDGRVPFSGTSTFIAADGSELSLDFEGFISILPNGELRWVADFSPAVEKCNGRFSDVEGGSVVMLASSPPLAPGGIPFSWFGDGHLVISK
;
A
#
# COMPACT_ATOMS: atom_id res chain seq x y z
N MET A 1 68.64 -19.78 -29.48
CA MET A 1 68.42 -18.44 -28.88
C MET A 1 67.26 -17.77 -29.63
N ASN A 2 66.40 -17.05 -28.90
CA ASN A 2 65.25 -16.25 -29.35
C ASN A 2 63.88 -16.93 -29.41
N THR A 3 63.32 -17.25 -28.24
CA THR A 3 61.87 -17.34 -28.03
C THR A 3 61.53 -16.70 -26.68
N LEU A 4 61.53 -15.35 -26.63
CA LEU A 4 60.98 -14.61 -25.50
C LEU A 4 60.15 -13.42 -25.97
N ARG A 5 58.93 -13.40 -25.43
CA ARG A 5 58.17 -12.22 -24.97
C ARG A 5 57.60 -11.29 -26.03
N LYS A 6 56.40 -11.65 -26.52
CA LYS A 6 55.41 -10.68 -26.99
C LYS A 6 53.98 -11.09 -26.59
N LEU A 7 53.72 -11.20 -25.29
CA LEU A 7 52.37 -11.21 -24.73
C LEU A 7 52.38 -10.62 -23.31
N PRO A 8 52.33 -9.29 -23.17
CA PRO A 8 51.55 -8.74 -22.06
C PRO A 8 50.70 -7.49 -22.39
N ALA A 9 50.86 -6.87 -23.56
CA ALA A 9 50.22 -5.57 -23.83
C ALA A 9 48.73 -5.69 -24.26
N ALA A 10 48.38 -6.73 -25.03
CA ALA A 10 47.01 -6.90 -25.53
C ALA A 10 46.01 -7.31 -24.45
N LEU A 11 46.45 -8.08 -23.43
CA LEU A 11 45.59 -8.51 -22.32
C LEU A 11 45.29 -7.35 -21.35
N ALA A 12 46.29 -6.49 -21.10
CA ALA A 12 46.12 -5.30 -20.26
C ALA A 12 45.18 -4.26 -20.89
N ALA A 13 45.23 -4.09 -22.22
CA ALA A 13 44.32 -3.18 -22.93
C ALA A 13 42.86 -3.69 -22.93
N TYR A 14 42.65 -5.01 -22.96
CA TYR A 14 41.31 -5.61 -22.88
C TYR A 14 40.69 -5.47 -21.48
N CYS A 15 41.50 -5.62 -20.41
CA CYS A 15 41.05 -5.37 -19.03
C CYS A 15 40.75 -3.88 -18.77
N LEU A 16 41.50 -2.95 -19.38
CA LEU A 16 41.25 -1.51 -19.23
C LEU A 16 40.01 -1.05 -20.02
N ALA A 17 39.70 -1.66 -21.17
CA ALA A 17 38.49 -1.37 -21.94
C ALA A 17 37.21 -1.96 -21.29
N ALA A 18 37.33 -3.10 -20.60
CA ALA A 18 36.25 -3.69 -19.81
C ALA A 18 35.92 -2.87 -18.55
N ALA A 19 36.89 -2.14 -18.00
CA ALA A 19 36.68 -1.25 -16.84
C ALA A 19 35.98 0.08 -17.18
N ILE A 20 35.83 0.44 -18.47
CA ILE A 20 35.32 1.76 -18.90
C ILE A 20 33.80 1.76 -19.18
N HIS A 21 33.12 0.61 -19.18
CA HIS A 21 31.70 0.54 -19.59
C HIS A 21 30.70 0.10 -18.52
N ALA A 22 31.11 -0.11 -17.28
CA ALA A 22 30.19 -0.16 -16.16
C ALA A 22 29.97 1.27 -15.64
N ALA A 23 29.29 2.11 -16.42
CA ALA A 23 28.75 3.35 -15.87
C ALA A 23 27.87 2.93 -14.67
N PRO A 24 28.05 3.53 -13.47
CA PRO A 24 27.19 3.22 -12.35
C PRO A 24 25.76 3.45 -12.82
N ALA A 25 24.98 2.38 -12.75
CA ALA A 25 23.59 2.40 -13.14
C ALA A 25 22.93 3.46 -12.25
N LEU A 26 22.51 4.58 -12.86
CA LEU A 26 22.03 5.74 -12.10
C LEU A 26 20.83 5.28 -11.28
N ALA A 27 20.97 5.40 -9.97
CA ALA A 27 19.97 4.99 -9.02
C ALA A 27 18.67 5.76 -9.30
N GLN A 28 17.56 5.02 -9.47
CA GLN A 28 16.29 5.61 -9.86
C GLN A 28 15.56 6.14 -8.62
N THR A 29 15.66 7.45 -8.38
CA THR A 29 14.85 8.12 -7.38
C THR A 29 13.43 8.36 -7.88
N VAL A 30 12.43 7.81 -7.20
CA VAL A 30 11.01 8.01 -7.51
C VAL A 30 10.27 8.72 -6.37
N PRO A 31 9.24 9.54 -6.67
CA PRO A 31 8.33 10.01 -5.64
C PRO A 31 7.65 8.83 -4.95
N PHE A 32 7.56 8.89 -3.63
CA PHE A 32 6.86 7.93 -2.81
C PHE A 32 5.71 8.60 -2.08
N HIS A 33 4.56 7.94 -2.08
CA HIS A 33 3.40 8.36 -1.34
C HIS A 33 2.68 7.12 -0.83
N ALA A 34 2.31 7.10 0.44
CA ALA A 34 1.39 6.13 0.98
C ALA A 34 0.36 6.83 1.86
N GLU A 35 -0.81 6.25 2.02
CA GLU A 35 -1.85 6.74 2.91
C GLU A 35 -2.72 5.61 3.43
N GLY A 36 -3.33 5.81 4.58
CA GLY A 36 -4.17 4.81 5.20
C GLY A 36 -4.83 5.31 6.48
N PHE A 37 -5.26 4.36 7.29
CA PHE A 37 -5.90 4.62 8.57
C PHE A 37 -5.39 3.62 9.61
N GLY A 38 -5.59 3.91 10.88
CA GLY A 38 -5.20 3.01 11.94
C GLY A 38 -5.78 3.35 13.30
N THR A 39 -5.40 2.52 14.28
CA THR A 39 -5.67 2.74 15.69
C THR A 39 -4.35 2.68 16.48
N TYR A 40 -4.31 3.41 17.58
CA TYR A 40 -3.27 3.33 18.60
C TYR A 40 -3.92 2.96 19.92
N SER A 41 -3.40 1.94 20.62
CA SER A 41 -3.82 1.52 21.95
C SER A 41 -2.86 2.12 22.98
N PRO A 42 -3.26 3.15 23.76
CA PRO A 42 -2.38 3.73 24.78
C PRO A 42 -2.04 2.76 25.91
N ALA A 43 -2.94 1.82 26.20
CA ALA A 43 -2.76 0.83 27.26
C ALA A 43 -1.67 -0.19 26.92
N GLU A 44 -1.58 -0.57 25.64
CA GLU A 44 -0.60 -1.54 25.16
C GLU A 44 0.64 -0.88 24.55
N GLY A 45 0.53 0.41 24.21
CA GLY A 45 1.56 1.13 23.46
C GLY A 45 1.73 0.55 22.06
N THR A 46 0.67 0.05 21.43
CA THR A 46 0.71 -0.59 20.11
C THR A 46 -0.11 0.19 19.10
N TYR A 47 0.25 0.10 17.82
CA TYR A 47 -0.55 0.64 16.74
C TYR A 47 -0.72 -0.39 15.63
N ASP A 48 -1.82 -0.24 14.89
CA ASP A 48 -2.15 -1.04 13.73
C ASP A 48 -2.77 -0.13 12.66
N ALA A 49 -2.03 0.07 11.57
CA ALA A 49 -2.27 1.13 10.61
C ALA A 49 -2.00 0.69 9.16
N PRO A 50 -2.92 -0.09 8.56
CA PRO A 50 -2.82 -0.47 7.17
C PRO A 50 -3.06 0.72 6.23
N GLY A 51 -2.57 0.58 5.00
CA GLY A 51 -2.80 1.55 3.94
C GLY A 51 -2.21 1.11 2.62
N VAL A 52 -1.99 2.08 1.74
CA VAL A 52 -1.60 1.89 0.35
C VAL A 52 -0.45 2.80 0.01
N GLY A 53 0.60 2.25 -0.59
CA GLY A 53 1.74 2.98 -1.12
C GLY A 53 1.80 2.93 -2.65
N THR A 54 2.03 4.09 -3.28
CA THR A 54 2.39 4.18 -4.70
C THR A 54 3.62 3.29 -4.95
N LEU A 55 3.54 2.43 -5.97
CA LEU A 55 4.54 1.41 -6.36
C LEU A 55 4.69 0.20 -5.43
N LEU A 56 4.35 0.32 -4.14
CA LEU A 56 4.46 -0.77 -3.16
C LEU A 56 3.19 -1.57 -2.96
N GLY A 57 2.05 -1.11 -3.45
CA GLY A 57 0.79 -1.76 -3.12
C GLY A 57 0.45 -1.59 -1.65
N ARG A 58 0.35 -2.68 -0.87
CA ARG A 58 -0.18 -2.64 0.50
C ARG A 58 0.91 -2.15 1.42
N TYR A 59 0.54 -1.38 2.42
CA TYR A 59 1.48 -0.82 3.36
C TYR A 59 0.97 -1.07 4.78
N ASP A 60 1.53 -2.09 5.42
CA ASP A 60 1.19 -2.50 6.78
C ASP A 60 2.15 -1.83 7.76
N ASN A 61 1.63 -0.91 8.56
CA ASN A 61 2.35 -0.38 9.70
C ASN A 61 1.77 -1.01 10.97
N PHE A 62 2.58 -1.76 11.69
CA PHE A 62 2.23 -2.27 13.01
C PHE A 62 3.46 -2.28 13.91
N GLY A 63 3.25 -2.12 15.21
CA GLY A 63 4.35 -2.17 16.16
C GLY A 63 4.05 -1.53 17.50
N GLY A 64 5.08 -1.51 18.34
CA GLY A 64 5.09 -0.78 19.60
C GLY A 64 5.53 0.66 19.40
N VAL A 65 4.91 1.58 20.11
CA VAL A 65 5.28 2.99 20.22
C VAL A 65 5.39 3.36 21.70
N GLU A 66 6.58 3.79 22.08
CA GLU A 66 6.82 4.39 23.38
C GLU A 66 6.66 5.90 23.28
N VAL A 67 5.76 6.48 24.07
CA VAL A 67 5.50 7.92 24.11
C VAL A 67 6.10 8.52 25.37
N THR A 68 6.99 9.50 25.19
CA THR A 68 7.71 10.17 26.29
C THR A 68 7.32 11.66 26.35
N PRO A 69 6.93 12.20 27.52
CA PRO A 69 6.63 13.62 27.69
C PRO A 69 7.84 14.53 27.37
N THR A 70 7.56 15.74 26.90
CA THR A 70 8.56 16.82 26.81
C THR A 70 8.29 17.90 27.87
N ASP A 71 9.06 18.99 27.84
CA ASP A 71 8.81 20.17 28.69
C ASP A 71 7.49 20.89 28.35
N ASP A 72 6.98 20.71 27.13
CA ASP A 72 5.64 21.17 26.73
C ASP A 72 4.63 20.04 26.99
N PRO A 73 3.61 20.24 27.84
CA PRO A 73 2.63 19.21 28.18
C PRO A 73 1.75 18.77 27.00
N PHE A 74 1.77 19.50 25.89
CA PHE A 74 1.04 19.18 24.66
C PHE A 74 1.95 18.60 23.56
N VAL A 75 3.23 18.37 23.86
CA VAL A 75 4.18 17.78 22.93
C VAL A 75 4.87 16.59 23.58
N PHE A 76 4.88 15.48 22.87
CA PHE A 76 5.49 14.23 23.26
C PHE A 76 6.48 13.80 22.19
N ARG A 77 7.54 13.09 22.60
CA ARG A 77 8.36 12.32 21.68
C ARG A 77 7.82 10.92 21.58
N PHE A 78 8.02 10.27 20.45
CA PHE A 78 7.74 8.86 20.34
C PHE A 78 8.83 8.11 19.59
N GLU A 79 9.08 6.89 20.02
CA GLU A 79 9.96 5.95 19.34
C GLU A 79 9.14 4.72 18.96
N SER A 80 9.29 4.25 17.72
CA SER A 80 8.65 3.01 17.27
C SER A 80 9.66 1.88 17.29
N SER A 81 9.27 0.75 17.88
CA SER A 81 10.01 -0.51 17.77
C SER A 81 9.50 -1.38 16.61
N GLY A 82 8.50 -0.89 15.86
CA GLY A 82 7.90 -1.59 14.72
C GLY A 82 8.75 -1.51 13.47
N THR A 83 8.69 -2.56 12.65
CA THR A 83 9.08 -2.50 11.24
C THR A 83 7.82 -2.34 10.42
N ASN A 84 7.79 -1.36 9.53
CA ASN A 84 6.67 -1.17 8.62
C ASN A 84 7.00 -1.84 7.29
N LEU A 85 6.00 -2.51 6.72
CA LEU A 85 6.17 -3.37 5.55
C LEU A 85 5.30 -2.84 4.41
N GLY A 86 5.92 -2.38 3.33
CA GLY A 86 5.26 -2.25 2.05
C GLY A 86 5.32 -3.58 1.31
N ILE A 87 4.19 -4.16 0.92
CA ILE A 87 4.09 -5.48 0.28
C ILE A 87 3.40 -5.35 -1.08
N SER A 88 4.09 -5.73 -2.15
CA SER A 88 3.57 -5.73 -3.53
C SER A 88 3.89 -7.05 -4.22
N GLY A 89 2.92 -7.95 -4.43
CA GLY A 89 3.17 -9.17 -5.22
C GLY A 89 4.34 -10.04 -4.71
N GLY A 90 4.62 -10.01 -3.40
CA GLY A 90 5.75 -10.70 -2.77
C GLY A 90 7.04 -9.88 -2.62
N ASP A 91 7.12 -8.69 -3.22
CA ASP A 91 8.17 -7.71 -2.95
C ASP A 91 7.92 -7.00 -1.62
N VAL A 92 8.97 -6.71 -0.85
CA VAL A 92 8.87 -6.10 0.49
C VAL A 92 9.74 -4.86 0.58
N LEU A 93 9.21 -3.74 1.09
CA LEU A 93 9.99 -2.60 1.56
C LEU A 93 9.88 -2.51 3.07
N GLU A 94 11.02 -2.57 3.76
CA GLU A 94 11.09 -2.45 5.21
C GLU A 94 11.48 -1.02 5.58
N THR A 95 10.68 -0.38 6.43
CA THR A 95 10.95 0.95 6.95
C THR A 95 10.83 1.03 8.47
N ALA A 96 11.51 2.01 9.06
CA ALA A 96 11.44 2.31 10.49
C ALA A 96 11.19 3.80 10.71
N PHE A 97 10.46 4.14 11.78
CA PHE A 97 10.23 5.52 12.19
C PHE A 97 11.40 6.03 13.03
N GLN A 98 11.76 7.29 12.83
CA GLN A 98 12.79 8.02 13.55
C GLN A 98 12.28 9.42 13.92
N ASP A 99 12.81 9.95 15.03
CA ASP A 99 12.58 11.33 15.46
C ASP A 99 11.08 11.70 15.57
N GLY A 100 10.29 10.78 16.13
CA GLY A 100 8.84 10.92 16.27
C GLY A 100 8.43 12.02 17.25
N THR A 101 7.46 12.83 16.84
CA THR A 101 6.79 13.84 17.67
C THR A 101 5.27 13.67 17.60
N LEU A 102 4.62 13.70 18.75
CA LEU A 102 3.17 13.76 18.91
C LEU A 102 2.80 15.13 19.49
N THR A 103 1.97 15.89 18.78
CA THR A 103 1.40 17.14 19.27
C THR A 103 -0.09 16.96 19.52
N VAL A 104 -0.54 17.27 20.74
CA VAL A 104 -1.93 17.14 21.16
C VAL A 104 -2.55 18.53 21.30
N THR A 105 -3.78 18.73 20.80
CA THR A 105 -4.48 20.02 20.87
C THR A 105 -5.87 19.82 21.47
N PRO A 106 -6.24 20.52 22.56
CA PRO A 106 -7.60 20.48 23.09
C PRO A 106 -8.63 20.93 22.06
N VAL A 107 -9.80 20.29 22.04
CA VAL A 107 -10.92 20.69 21.19
C VAL A 107 -11.68 21.84 21.86
N GLU A 108 -11.84 22.95 21.14
CA GLU A 108 -12.51 24.14 21.68
C GLU A 108 -13.98 23.84 22.01
N GLY A 109 -14.38 24.07 23.26
CA GLY A 109 -15.75 23.87 23.72
C GLY A 109 -16.10 22.45 24.17
N GLU A 110 -15.15 21.51 24.10
CA GLU A 110 -15.37 20.09 24.46
C GLU A 110 -14.37 19.65 25.54
N GLU A 111 -14.82 19.63 26.80
CA GLU A 111 -13.96 19.28 27.94
C GLU A 111 -13.48 17.82 27.86
N GLY A 112 -12.15 17.64 27.95
CA GLY A 112 -11.53 16.31 27.93
C GLY A 112 -11.32 15.70 26.55
N LEU A 113 -11.68 16.41 25.47
CA LEU A 113 -11.43 15.97 24.10
C LEU A 113 -10.24 16.68 23.47
N PHE A 114 -9.49 15.92 22.68
CA PHE A 114 -8.26 16.33 22.04
C PHE A 114 -8.20 15.84 20.60
N THR A 115 -7.44 16.56 19.78
CA THR A 115 -6.92 16.07 18.50
C THR A 115 -5.43 15.88 18.62
N ALA A 116 -4.84 15.04 17.78
CA ALA A 116 -3.40 14.79 17.79
C ALA A 116 -2.82 14.71 16.38
N VAL A 117 -1.58 15.16 16.25
CA VAL A 117 -0.77 15.01 15.04
C VAL A 117 0.53 14.31 15.41
N TRP A 118 0.71 13.11 14.87
CA TRP A 118 1.96 12.36 14.91
C TRP A 118 2.76 12.71 13.68
N LYS A 119 4.06 12.94 13.86
CA LYS A 119 5.00 13.17 12.76
C LYS A 119 6.31 12.48 13.04
N ALA A 120 6.84 11.75 12.07
CA ALA A 120 8.17 11.15 12.15
C ALA A 120 8.85 11.16 10.78
N ASP A 121 10.18 11.06 10.83
CA ASP A 121 10.96 10.67 9.68
C ASP A 121 10.88 9.16 9.52
N VAL A 122 10.89 8.68 8.28
CA VAL A 122 10.80 7.26 7.96
C VAL A 122 11.99 6.90 7.08
N VAL A 123 12.80 5.99 7.59
CA VAL A 123 14.00 5.49 6.91
C VAL A 123 13.74 4.10 6.35
N VAL A 124 14.28 3.85 5.17
CA VAL A 124 14.31 2.53 4.56
C VAL A 124 15.44 1.75 5.20
N ILE A 125 15.10 0.60 5.80
CA ILE A 125 16.03 -0.26 6.54
C ILE A 125 16.32 -1.59 5.81
N GLY A 126 15.56 -1.90 4.78
CA GLY A 126 15.75 -3.10 3.96
C GLY A 126 14.65 -3.29 2.93
N GLY A 127 14.75 -4.39 2.20
CA GLY A 127 13.72 -4.83 1.28
C GLY A 127 14.01 -6.20 0.68
N ALA A 128 13.03 -6.74 -0.04
CA ALA A 128 13.10 -8.00 -0.76
C ALA A 128 12.54 -7.85 -2.18
N GLY A 129 12.93 -8.78 -3.06
CA GLY A 129 12.47 -8.79 -4.45
C GLY A 129 12.96 -7.57 -5.23
N VAL A 130 12.08 -6.80 -5.86
CA VAL A 130 12.46 -5.59 -6.59
C VAL A 130 13.04 -4.49 -5.69
N TYR A 131 12.84 -4.59 -4.37
CA TYR A 131 13.38 -3.68 -3.36
C TYR A 131 14.61 -4.24 -2.63
N ALA A 132 15.21 -5.35 -3.07
CA ALA A 132 16.37 -5.92 -2.38
C ALA A 132 17.57 -4.96 -2.26
N ASP A 133 17.74 -4.05 -3.22
CA ASP A 133 18.82 -3.07 -3.28
C ASP A 133 18.35 -1.64 -2.96
N VAL A 134 17.16 -1.49 -2.35
CA VAL A 134 16.60 -0.18 -2.01
C VAL A 134 17.42 0.47 -0.91
N GLU A 135 17.73 1.76 -1.07
CA GLU A 135 18.42 2.54 -0.04
C GLU A 135 17.57 3.74 0.38
N SER A 136 17.78 4.19 1.62
CA SER A 136 17.23 5.46 2.09
C SER A 136 17.75 6.59 1.22
N HIS A 137 16.84 7.36 0.61
CA HIS A 137 17.22 8.61 -0.03
C HIS A 137 17.79 9.58 1.03
N ARG A 138 18.66 10.52 0.63
CA ARG A 138 19.33 11.48 1.54
C ARG A 138 18.37 12.30 2.41
N LYS A 139 17.11 12.42 1.98
CA LYS A 139 16.02 12.98 2.78
C LYS A 139 15.09 11.81 3.11
N PRO A 140 14.81 11.55 4.40
CA PRO A 140 13.90 10.50 4.78
C PRO A 140 12.50 10.78 4.21
N LEU A 141 11.70 9.73 4.13
CA LEU A 141 10.26 9.89 3.96
C LEU A 141 9.69 10.55 5.23
N THR A 142 8.53 11.18 5.13
CA THR A 142 7.85 11.80 6.28
C THR A 142 6.48 11.20 6.44
N ILE A 143 6.21 10.64 7.62
CA ILE A 143 4.87 10.20 8.01
C ILE A 143 4.20 11.30 8.83
N VAL A 144 2.91 11.51 8.56
CA VAL A 144 2.01 12.35 9.33
C VAL A 144 0.73 11.56 9.59
N ALA A 145 0.40 11.31 10.86
CA ALA A 145 -0.88 10.74 11.26
C ALA A 145 -1.69 11.76 12.05
N ILE A 146 -2.98 11.88 11.75
CA ILE A 146 -3.89 12.83 12.35
C ILE A 146 -5.03 12.05 13.00
N ASN A 147 -5.17 12.21 14.31
CA ASN A 147 -6.24 11.58 15.06
C ASN A 147 -7.58 12.26 14.83
N GLU A 148 -8.64 11.46 14.83
CA GLU A 148 -9.99 11.94 15.13
C GLU A 148 -10.04 12.45 16.59
N PRO A 149 -11.01 13.30 16.97
CA PRO A 149 -11.17 13.71 18.36
C PRO A 149 -11.25 12.49 19.30
N PHE A 150 -10.47 12.52 20.39
CA PHE A 150 -10.36 11.43 21.36
C PHE A 150 -10.22 11.96 22.79
N SER A 151 -10.54 11.12 23.76
CA SER A 151 -10.18 11.30 25.17
C SER A 151 -8.94 10.49 25.50
N PHE A 152 -8.07 10.99 26.38
CA PHE A 152 -6.93 10.21 26.90
C PHE A 152 -7.35 8.91 27.61
N SER A 153 -8.62 8.79 28.02
CA SER A 153 -9.18 7.58 28.62
C SER A 153 -9.70 6.57 27.59
N ASP A 154 -9.76 6.92 26.31
CA ASP A 154 -10.26 6.03 25.28
C ASP A 154 -9.29 4.85 25.12
N ALA A 155 -9.87 3.65 24.94
CA ALA A 155 -9.09 2.43 24.76
C ALA A 155 -8.24 2.47 23.48
N GLU A 156 -8.72 3.18 22.45
CA GLU A 156 -8.05 3.31 21.16
C GLU A 156 -8.19 4.74 20.62
N TRP A 157 -7.13 5.25 20.00
CA TRP A 157 -7.13 6.51 19.28
C TRP A 157 -7.06 6.25 17.78
N LYS A 158 -8.13 6.60 17.07
CA LYS A 158 -8.22 6.43 15.61
C LYS A 158 -7.47 7.53 14.90
N PHE A 159 -6.81 7.21 13.79
CA PHE A 159 -6.13 8.20 12.95
C PHE A 159 -6.19 7.85 11.47
N ASN A 160 -6.02 8.88 10.64
CA ASN A 160 -5.65 8.76 9.23
C ASN A 160 -4.18 9.14 9.09
N TRP A 161 -3.44 8.46 8.23
CA TRP A 161 -2.02 8.72 8.06
C TRP A 161 -1.63 8.89 6.60
N THR A 162 -0.57 9.65 6.38
CA THR A 162 0.06 9.87 5.08
C THR A 162 1.57 9.77 5.22
N LEU A 163 2.22 9.09 4.29
CA LEU A 163 3.66 8.97 4.16
C LEU A 163 4.05 9.56 2.81
N THR A 164 5.02 10.45 2.79
CA THR A 164 5.44 11.12 1.54
C THR A 164 6.94 11.29 1.48
N GLY A 165 7.50 11.28 0.27
CA GLY A 165 8.91 11.59 0.07
C GLY A 165 9.45 11.01 -1.23
N LYS A 166 10.69 10.55 -1.20
CA LYS A 166 11.35 9.89 -2.33
C LYS A 166 12.06 8.63 -1.84
N VAL A 167 12.00 7.57 -2.64
CA VAL A 167 12.76 6.34 -2.43
C VAL A 167 13.73 6.16 -3.59
N ASP A 168 14.92 5.64 -3.30
CA ASP A 168 15.88 5.23 -4.31
C ASP A 168 15.74 3.73 -4.58
N LEU A 169 15.20 3.36 -5.74
CA LEU A 169 14.96 1.98 -6.12
C LEU A 169 16.22 1.24 -6.60
N GLY A 170 17.39 1.89 -6.54
CA GLY A 170 18.64 1.32 -7.02
C GLY A 170 18.75 1.33 -8.54
N GLY A 171 19.55 0.40 -9.09
CA GLY A 171 19.85 0.34 -10.53
C GLY A 171 18.59 0.20 -11.41
N PRO A 172 18.69 0.49 -12.73
CA PRO A 172 17.57 0.48 -13.64
C PRO A 172 17.02 -0.94 -13.81
N ASN A 173 16.09 -1.33 -12.96
CA ASN A 173 15.27 -2.51 -13.18
C ASN A 173 14.32 -2.23 -14.35
N LYS A 174 14.20 -3.23 -15.22
CA LYS A 174 13.63 -3.21 -16.58
C LYS A 174 12.10 -3.00 -16.62
N LEU A 175 11.48 -2.52 -15.57
CA LEU A 175 10.03 -2.41 -15.47
C LEU A 175 9.58 -1.08 -16.10
N VAL A 176 8.94 -1.15 -17.27
CA VAL A 176 8.08 -0.06 -17.71
C VAL A 176 6.79 -0.19 -16.91
N SER A 177 6.78 0.44 -15.74
CA SER A 177 5.57 0.56 -14.95
C SER A 177 4.77 1.79 -15.39
N ARG A 178 3.46 1.64 -15.53
CA ARG A 178 2.53 2.77 -15.69
C ARG A 178 1.74 2.92 -14.39
N PRO A 179 1.71 4.10 -13.77
CA PRO A 179 0.89 4.34 -12.59
C PRO A 179 -0.58 4.04 -12.86
N LEU A 180 -1.24 3.38 -11.89
CA LEU A 180 -2.65 3.05 -11.93
C LEU A 180 -3.35 3.57 -10.67
N LYS A 181 -4.07 4.68 -10.82
CA LYS A 181 -4.94 5.26 -9.79
C LYS A 181 -6.38 4.93 -10.13
N ILE A 182 -7.11 4.34 -9.19
CA ILE A 182 -8.52 3.96 -9.35
C ILE A 182 -9.35 4.73 -8.32
N LYS A 183 -10.51 5.22 -8.72
CA LYS A 183 -11.52 5.78 -7.81
C LYS A 183 -12.90 5.36 -8.29
N GLY A 184 -13.76 4.94 -7.38
CA GLY A 184 -15.07 4.44 -7.77
C GLY A 184 -15.97 4.13 -6.60
N ALA A 185 -17.07 3.49 -6.93
CA ALA A 185 -18.07 3.03 -5.99
C ALA A 185 -18.69 1.74 -6.50
N GLY A 186 -19.34 1.03 -5.58
CA GLY A 186 -20.03 -0.21 -5.89
C GLY A 186 -20.83 -0.70 -4.70
N GLY A 187 -21.18 -1.97 -4.74
CA GLY A 187 -21.79 -2.63 -3.59
C GLY A 187 -21.80 -4.14 -3.70
N VAL A 188 -21.96 -4.77 -2.54
CA VAL A 188 -22.31 -6.18 -2.38
C VAL A 188 -23.73 -6.29 -1.82
N SER A 189 -24.47 -7.34 -2.15
CA SER A 189 -25.84 -7.53 -1.64
C SER A 189 -25.90 -7.84 -0.14
N GLU A 190 -24.83 -8.40 0.40
CA GLU A 190 -24.67 -8.77 1.81
C GLU A 190 -23.18 -8.85 2.16
N LEU A 191 -22.85 -9.01 3.45
CA LEU A 191 -21.47 -9.32 3.83
C LEU A 191 -21.06 -10.60 3.10
N PRO A 192 -19.91 -10.63 2.40
CA PRO A 192 -19.59 -11.76 1.55
C PRO A 192 -19.50 -13.02 2.40
N SER A 193 -20.19 -14.07 1.99
CA SER A 193 -20.07 -15.39 2.62
C SER A 193 -19.12 -16.24 1.79
N VAL A 194 -19.54 -16.61 0.56
CA VAL A 194 -18.71 -17.25 -0.47
C VAL A 194 -19.21 -16.78 -1.84
N ASP A 195 -18.29 -16.46 -2.74
CA ASP A 195 -18.51 -16.09 -4.15
C ASP A 195 -19.66 -15.11 -4.34
N THR A 196 -19.73 -14.11 -3.46
CA THR A 196 -20.77 -13.08 -3.49
C THR A 196 -20.51 -12.15 -4.67
N PRO A 197 -21.45 -12.05 -5.62
CA PRO A 197 -21.29 -11.15 -6.75
C PRO A 197 -21.25 -9.69 -6.30
N TRP A 198 -20.42 -8.88 -6.96
CA TRP A 198 -20.33 -7.45 -6.66
C TRP A 198 -20.22 -6.60 -7.92
N GLY A 199 -20.83 -5.42 -7.87
CA GLY A 199 -20.85 -4.47 -8.97
C GLY A 199 -19.92 -3.30 -8.72
N VAL A 200 -19.15 -2.90 -9.73
CA VAL A 200 -18.20 -1.79 -9.62
C VAL A 200 -18.31 -0.78 -10.75
N GLN A 201 -18.10 0.50 -10.45
CA GLN A 201 -17.96 1.55 -11.47
C GLN A 201 -17.06 2.68 -10.99
N GLY A 202 -16.40 3.36 -11.92
CA GLY A 202 -15.52 4.45 -11.53
C GLY A 202 -14.70 5.06 -12.65
N ASN A 203 -13.57 5.65 -12.26
CA ASN A 203 -12.54 6.16 -13.15
C ASN A 203 -11.19 5.63 -12.72
N ALA A 204 -10.34 5.28 -13.69
CA ALA A 204 -8.96 4.92 -13.41
C ALA A 204 -7.98 5.56 -14.40
N SER A 205 -6.75 5.87 -13.95
CA SER A 205 -5.71 6.43 -14.82
C SER A 205 -5.35 5.42 -15.91
N GLY A 206 -5.25 5.87 -17.16
CA GLY A 206 -5.04 4.96 -18.29
C GLY A 206 -6.29 4.15 -18.69
N LEU A 207 -7.27 3.95 -17.79
CA LEU A 207 -8.55 3.31 -18.12
C LEU A 207 -9.61 4.32 -18.62
N GLY A 208 -9.65 5.51 -18.02
CA GLY A 208 -10.81 6.38 -18.12
C GLY A 208 -11.98 5.85 -17.28
N ARG A 209 -13.22 6.08 -17.74
CA ARG A 209 -14.42 5.52 -17.10
C ARG A 209 -14.45 4.00 -17.27
N TYR A 210 -14.80 3.28 -16.21
CA TYR A 210 -14.96 1.83 -16.24
C TYR A 210 -16.22 1.37 -15.51
N THR A 211 -16.69 0.18 -15.85
CA THR A 211 -17.77 -0.57 -15.19
C THR A 211 -17.34 -2.02 -14.95
N SER A 212 -18.03 -2.74 -14.08
CA SER A 212 -17.94 -4.19 -13.96
C SER A 212 -18.84 -4.88 -14.97
N PRO A 213 -18.63 -6.19 -15.19
CA PRO A 213 -19.67 -7.08 -15.67
C PRO A 213 -20.97 -6.97 -14.85
N PRO A 214 -22.14 -7.28 -15.43
CA PRO A 214 -23.40 -7.34 -14.69
C PRO A 214 -23.33 -8.37 -13.54
N ILE A 215 -23.91 -8.03 -12.40
CA ILE A 215 -23.88 -8.86 -11.18
C ILE A 215 -24.58 -10.22 -11.35
N ASP A 216 -25.48 -10.33 -12.33
CA ASP A 216 -26.25 -11.52 -12.68
C ASP A 216 -25.64 -12.30 -13.85
N SER A 217 -24.45 -11.93 -14.31
CA SER A 217 -23.73 -12.60 -15.39
C SER A 217 -22.77 -13.68 -14.88
N ALA A 218 -22.41 -14.63 -15.75
CA ALA A 218 -21.38 -15.62 -15.46
C ALA A 218 -19.97 -15.03 -15.32
N GLU A 219 -19.80 -13.78 -15.76
CA GLU A 219 -18.56 -13.00 -15.70
C GLU A 219 -18.58 -12.02 -14.53
N ALA A 220 -19.62 -12.06 -13.67
CA ALA A 220 -19.73 -11.18 -12.52
C ALA A 220 -18.46 -11.24 -11.67
N ASN A 221 -18.04 -10.09 -11.19
CA ASN A 221 -16.97 -10.04 -10.21
C ASN A 221 -17.42 -10.78 -8.95
N LEU A 222 -16.50 -11.48 -8.31
CA LEU A 222 -16.79 -12.30 -7.13
C LEU A 222 -15.93 -11.86 -5.95
N VAL A 223 -16.51 -11.93 -4.75
CA VAL A 223 -15.80 -11.76 -3.49
C VAL A 223 -16.20 -12.85 -2.50
N SER A 224 -15.20 -13.41 -1.83
CA SER A 224 -15.33 -14.55 -0.94
C SER A 224 -14.62 -14.23 0.37
N VAL A 225 -15.34 -14.28 1.48
CA VAL A 225 -14.70 -14.24 2.80
C VAL A 225 -14.06 -15.60 3.05
N ASP A 226 -12.81 -15.58 3.48
CA ASP A 226 -12.15 -16.80 3.89
C ASP A 226 -12.70 -17.21 5.26
N SER A 227 -13.46 -18.31 5.25
CA SER A 227 -14.10 -18.88 6.43
C SER A 227 -13.24 -19.94 7.12
N ASP A 228 -11.98 -20.11 6.69
CA ASP A 228 -11.06 -21.02 7.35
C ASP A 228 -10.88 -20.58 8.81
N PRO A 229 -11.21 -21.44 9.79
CA PRO A 229 -11.11 -21.10 11.20
C PRO A 229 -9.67 -20.81 11.66
N ARG A 230 -8.64 -21.17 10.86
CA ARG A 230 -7.25 -20.76 11.10
C ARG A 230 -7.04 -19.26 10.90
N PHE A 231 -7.89 -18.62 10.11
CA PHE A 231 -7.98 -17.17 9.98
C PHE A 231 -9.19 -16.59 10.73
N SER A 232 -9.63 -17.27 11.81
CA SER A 232 -10.55 -16.68 12.80
C SER A 232 -10.12 -15.25 13.07
N PRO A 233 -11.04 -14.27 13.10
CA PRO A 233 -10.72 -12.85 13.07
C PRO A 233 -9.80 -12.49 14.24
N LEU A 234 -8.50 -12.57 13.98
CA LEU A 234 -7.45 -12.01 14.82
C LEU A 234 -7.71 -10.50 14.72
N ASP A 235 -8.06 -9.90 15.85
CA ASP A 235 -8.19 -8.46 16.00
C ASP A 235 -9.30 -7.81 15.14
N GLY A 236 -10.41 -8.51 14.90
CA GLY A 236 -11.58 -7.95 14.22
C GLY A 236 -11.42 -7.80 12.69
N ARG A 237 -10.44 -8.49 12.10
CA ARG A 237 -10.17 -8.53 10.66
C ARG A 237 -10.71 -9.81 10.03
N VAL A 238 -11.50 -9.68 8.97
CA VAL A 238 -12.08 -10.79 8.23
C VAL A 238 -11.38 -10.91 6.88
N PRO A 239 -10.56 -11.95 6.63
CA PRO A 239 -9.89 -12.10 5.35
C PRO A 239 -10.88 -12.35 4.23
N PHE A 240 -10.56 -11.84 3.05
CA PHE A 240 -11.36 -12.06 1.85
C PHE A 240 -10.48 -12.10 0.61
N SER A 241 -10.99 -12.72 -0.44
CA SER A 241 -10.35 -12.77 -1.75
C SER A 241 -11.42 -12.72 -2.85
N GLY A 242 -11.00 -12.57 -4.10
CA GLY A 242 -11.95 -12.53 -5.19
C GLY A 242 -11.34 -12.14 -6.52
N THR A 243 -12.23 -11.78 -7.44
CA THR A 243 -11.87 -11.36 -8.79
C THR A 243 -12.65 -10.10 -9.17
N SER A 244 -12.03 -9.24 -9.95
CA SER A 244 -12.63 -8.03 -10.47
C SER A 244 -12.19 -7.75 -11.89
N THR A 245 -13.14 -7.52 -12.79
CA THR A 245 -12.88 -7.06 -14.15
C THR A 245 -13.36 -5.63 -14.29
N PHE A 246 -12.45 -4.74 -14.70
CA PHE A 246 -12.76 -3.36 -15.08
C PHE A 246 -12.87 -3.26 -16.59
N ILE A 247 -14.09 -3.02 -17.08
CA ILE A 247 -14.40 -2.83 -18.50
C ILE A 247 -14.37 -1.34 -18.82
N ALA A 248 -13.47 -0.95 -19.70
CA ALA A 248 -13.38 0.43 -20.16
C ALA A 248 -14.45 0.80 -21.20
N ALA A 249 -14.61 2.10 -21.45
CA ALA A 249 -15.56 2.60 -22.46
C ALA A 249 -15.31 2.09 -23.89
N ASP A 250 -14.07 1.69 -24.22
CA ASP A 250 -13.71 1.09 -25.52
C ASP A 250 -13.84 -0.44 -25.55
N GLY A 251 -14.31 -1.05 -24.46
CA GLY A 251 -14.44 -2.50 -24.30
C GLY A 251 -13.17 -3.21 -23.87
N SER A 252 -12.05 -2.50 -23.65
CA SER A 252 -10.84 -3.13 -23.11
C SER A 252 -11.03 -3.54 -21.65
N GLU A 253 -10.57 -4.72 -21.28
CA GLU A 253 -10.75 -5.30 -19.95
C GLU A 253 -9.42 -5.46 -19.22
N LEU A 254 -9.40 -4.98 -17.98
CA LEU A 254 -8.37 -5.25 -17.00
C LEU A 254 -8.96 -6.17 -15.94
N SER A 255 -8.58 -7.44 -15.95
CA SER A 255 -8.95 -8.41 -14.93
C SER A 255 -7.91 -8.44 -13.82
N LEU A 256 -8.39 -8.48 -12.59
CA LEU A 256 -7.61 -8.44 -11.38
C LEU A 256 -8.09 -9.57 -10.45
N ASP A 257 -7.16 -10.34 -9.91
CA ASP A 257 -7.41 -11.17 -8.74
C ASP A 257 -7.05 -10.34 -7.50
N PHE A 258 -7.75 -10.55 -6.37
CA PHE A 258 -7.43 -9.83 -5.16
C PHE A 258 -7.54 -10.66 -3.89
N GLU A 259 -6.78 -10.24 -2.88
CA GLU A 259 -6.81 -10.75 -1.51
C GLU A 259 -6.70 -9.59 -0.51
N GLY A 260 -7.28 -9.73 0.67
CA GLY A 260 -7.38 -8.63 1.60
C GLY A 260 -8.07 -8.96 2.91
N PHE A 261 -8.45 -7.92 3.65
CA PHE A 261 -9.22 -8.04 4.88
C PHE A 261 -10.27 -6.93 5.05
N ILE A 262 -11.35 -7.26 5.74
CA ILE A 262 -12.42 -6.36 6.14
C ILE A 262 -12.26 -6.10 7.63
N SER A 263 -12.14 -4.83 8.02
CA SER A 263 -12.22 -4.40 9.42
C SER A 263 -13.63 -3.92 9.71
N ILE A 264 -14.26 -4.45 10.76
CA ILE A 264 -15.58 -4.02 11.22
C ILE A 264 -15.38 -3.06 12.39
N LEU A 265 -15.73 -1.79 12.20
CA LEU A 265 -15.58 -0.78 13.24
C LEU A 265 -16.71 -0.88 14.28
N PRO A 266 -16.52 -0.38 15.52
CA PRO A 266 -17.55 -0.43 16.57
C PRO A 266 -18.89 0.24 16.21
N ASN A 267 -18.87 1.22 15.30
CA ASN A 267 -20.05 1.90 14.78
C ASN A 267 -20.74 1.10 13.65
N GLY A 268 -20.22 -0.06 13.27
CA GLY A 268 -20.72 -0.93 12.20
C GLY A 268 -20.21 -0.60 10.79
N GLU A 269 -19.39 0.45 10.63
CA GLU A 269 -18.74 0.75 9.34
C GLU A 269 -17.75 -0.35 8.97
N LEU A 270 -17.63 -0.61 7.67
CA LEU A 270 -16.66 -1.56 7.16
C LEU A 270 -15.55 -0.83 6.44
N ARG A 271 -14.32 -1.24 6.71
CA ARG A 271 -13.14 -0.82 5.95
C ARG A 271 -12.51 -2.03 5.29
N TRP A 272 -12.29 -1.93 3.99
CA TRP A 272 -11.75 -2.99 3.16
C TRP A 272 -10.38 -2.57 2.68
N VAL A 273 -9.41 -3.46 2.80
CA VAL A 273 -8.07 -3.29 2.24
C VAL A 273 -7.79 -4.54 1.42
N ALA A 274 -7.52 -4.38 0.13
CA ALA A 274 -7.20 -5.51 -0.73
C ALA A 274 -6.09 -5.21 -1.73
N ASP A 275 -5.21 -6.18 -1.89
CA ASP A 275 -4.17 -6.30 -2.88
C ASP A 275 -4.73 -6.89 -4.17
N PHE A 276 -4.72 -6.11 -5.24
CA PHE A 276 -5.15 -6.51 -6.57
C PHE A 276 -3.91 -6.76 -7.44
N SER A 277 -3.87 -7.94 -8.07
CA SER A 277 -2.86 -8.35 -9.02
C SER A 277 -3.51 -8.62 -10.38
N PRO A 278 -2.96 -8.14 -11.50
CA PRO A 278 -3.50 -8.44 -12.82
C PRO A 278 -3.54 -9.93 -13.12
N ALA A 279 -4.72 -10.44 -13.49
CA ALA A 279 -4.90 -11.74 -14.10
C ALA A 279 -4.53 -11.62 -15.59
N VAL A 280 -3.22 -11.62 -15.86
CA VAL A 280 -2.61 -11.25 -17.15
C VAL A 280 -3.25 -11.98 -18.33
N GLU A 281 -3.55 -13.27 -18.18
CA GLU A 281 -4.14 -14.12 -19.20
C GLU A 281 -5.60 -13.77 -19.55
N LYS A 282 -6.28 -12.98 -18.71
CA LYS A 282 -7.67 -12.53 -18.90
C LYS A 282 -7.76 -11.08 -19.39
N CYS A 283 -6.65 -10.34 -19.41
CA CYS A 283 -6.61 -8.96 -19.88
C CYS A 283 -6.69 -8.88 -21.40
N ASN A 284 -7.35 -7.84 -21.94
CA ASN A 284 -7.52 -7.69 -23.38
C ASN A 284 -7.47 -6.22 -23.85
N GLY A 285 -7.61 -6.02 -25.17
CA GLY A 285 -7.57 -4.70 -25.79
C GLY A 285 -6.24 -4.01 -25.49
N ARG A 286 -6.27 -2.78 -24.97
CA ARG A 286 -5.04 -2.05 -24.59
C ARG A 286 -4.32 -2.61 -23.36
N PHE A 287 -4.90 -3.59 -22.67
CA PHE A 287 -4.28 -4.28 -21.54
C PHE A 287 -3.68 -5.63 -21.95
N SER A 288 -3.67 -5.98 -23.24
CA SER A 288 -3.04 -7.22 -23.73
C SER A 288 -1.55 -7.31 -23.43
N ASP A 289 -0.89 -6.16 -23.26
CA ASP A 289 0.54 -6.05 -23.03
C ASP A 289 0.89 -5.98 -21.53
N VAL A 290 -0.11 -6.06 -20.64
CA VAL A 290 0.13 -6.11 -19.19
C VAL A 290 0.80 -7.44 -18.86
N GLU A 291 1.98 -7.40 -18.26
CA GLU A 291 2.72 -8.59 -17.81
C GLU A 291 2.59 -8.81 -16.29
N GLY A 292 1.99 -7.86 -15.59
CA GLY A 292 1.78 -7.89 -14.16
C GLY A 292 1.50 -6.50 -13.60
N GLY A 293 1.72 -6.33 -12.30
CA GLY A 293 1.46 -5.09 -11.60
C GLY A 293 0.84 -5.36 -10.24
N SER A 294 0.59 -4.29 -9.52
CA SER A 294 -0.06 -4.35 -8.21
C SER A 294 -0.78 -3.05 -7.96
N VAL A 295 -1.98 -3.18 -7.42
CA VAL A 295 -2.85 -2.08 -7.04
C VAL A 295 -3.42 -2.43 -5.69
N VAL A 296 -3.45 -1.48 -4.76
CA VAL A 296 -4.19 -1.70 -3.52
C VAL A 296 -5.35 -0.78 -3.46
N MET A 297 -6.48 -1.35 -3.08
CA MET A 297 -7.74 -0.65 -2.98
C MET A 297 -8.15 -0.57 -1.52
N LEU A 298 -8.48 0.65 -1.11
CA LEU A 298 -9.11 0.97 0.15
C LEU A 298 -10.57 1.30 -0.13
N ALA A 299 -11.48 0.55 0.48
CA ALA A 299 -12.91 0.82 0.41
C ALA A 299 -13.50 1.08 1.79
N SER A 300 -14.47 1.97 1.86
CA SER A 300 -15.24 2.24 3.07
C SER A 300 -16.72 2.10 2.77
N SER A 301 -17.45 1.42 3.66
CA SER A 301 -18.91 1.39 3.66
C SER A 301 -19.46 2.11 4.90
N PRO A 302 -20.63 2.75 4.81
CA PRO A 302 -21.39 3.15 5.98
C PRO A 302 -21.77 1.93 6.84
N PRO A 303 -22.33 2.14 8.04
CA PRO A 303 -22.82 1.06 8.87
C PRO A 303 -23.76 0.12 8.13
N LEU A 304 -23.66 -1.18 8.43
CA LEU A 304 -24.49 -2.22 7.84
C LEU A 304 -25.99 -1.85 7.90
N ALA A 305 -26.59 -1.69 6.73
CA ALA A 305 -28.02 -1.45 6.56
C ALA A 305 -28.67 -2.59 5.77
N PRO A 306 -29.97 -2.88 5.99
CA PRO A 306 -30.70 -3.81 5.14
C PRO A 306 -30.72 -3.32 3.68
N GLY A 307 -30.39 -4.18 2.72
CA GLY A 307 -30.49 -3.86 1.28
C GLY A 307 -29.15 -3.68 0.54
N GLY A 308 -28.06 -4.22 1.08
CA GLY A 308 -26.74 -4.19 0.45
C GLY A 308 -25.77 -3.26 1.18
N ILE A 309 -24.49 -3.44 0.88
CA ILE A 309 -23.39 -2.70 1.46
C ILE A 309 -22.79 -1.85 0.35
N PRO A 310 -23.21 -0.58 0.20
CA PRO A 310 -22.55 0.33 -0.71
C PRO A 310 -21.16 0.64 -0.17
N PHE A 311 -20.17 0.77 -1.05
CA PHE A 311 -18.87 1.30 -0.67
C PHE A 311 -18.36 2.28 -1.72
N SER A 312 -17.49 3.17 -1.29
CA SER A 312 -16.61 3.94 -2.16
C SER A 312 -15.20 3.40 -2.00
N TRP A 313 -14.42 3.35 -3.08
CA TRP A 313 -13.00 3.02 -2.99
C TRP A 313 -12.13 4.06 -3.67
N PHE A 314 -10.87 4.02 -3.27
CA PHE A 314 -9.76 4.49 -4.06
C PHE A 314 -8.69 3.39 -4.09
N GLY A 315 -7.86 3.42 -5.12
CA GLY A 315 -6.66 2.60 -5.16
C GLY A 315 -5.52 3.32 -5.87
N ASP A 316 -4.30 2.96 -5.49
CA ASP A 316 -3.06 3.41 -6.12
C ASP A 316 -2.16 2.19 -6.32
N GLY A 317 -1.35 2.25 -7.37
CA GLY A 317 -0.66 1.09 -7.89
C GLY A 317 0.02 1.34 -9.22
N HIS A 318 0.37 0.27 -9.89
CA HIS A 318 0.99 0.31 -11.20
C HIS A 318 0.70 -0.96 -12.00
N LEU A 319 0.78 -0.82 -13.33
CA LEU A 319 0.78 -1.93 -14.27
C LEU A 319 2.18 -2.07 -14.86
N VAL A 320 2.69 -3.30 -14.93
CA VAL A 320 3.91 -3.65 -15.66
C VAL A 320 3.50 -4.02 -17.08
N ILE A 321 4.16 -3.41 -18.07
CA ILE A 321 3.79 -3.59 -19.48
C ILE A 321 5.02 -4.05 -20.27
N SER A 322 4.80 -5.01 -21.17
CA SER A 322 5.80 -5.47 -22.14
C SER A 322 6.25 -4.32 -23.05
N LYS A 323 7.51 -4.36 -23.47
CA LYS A 323 8.08 -3.37 -24.41
C LYS A 323 7.93 -3.81 -25.84
#